data_AF-A0A8T1YZD9-F1
#
_entry.id   AF-A0A8T1YZD9-F1
#
_cell.length_a   1.000
_cell.length_b   1.000
_cell.length_c   1.000
_cell.angle_alpha   90.00
_cell.angle_beta   90.00
_cell.angle_gamma   90.00
#
_symmetry.space_group_name_H-M   'P 1'
#
loop_
_entity.id
_entity.type
_entity.pdbx_description
1 polymer ?
#
loop_
_entity_poly.entity_id
_entity_poly.type
_entity_poly.pdbx_seq_one_letter_code
_entity_poly.pdbx_strand_id
1 'polypeptide(L)'
;MDFSSINMRSLVSPSPTSVSSFFFFFYLSFLSDLKFGFLVQYTNLLSVLGLYIRIMMFSVMVAILVCLIGYIYRSFKPPPPRICGVPNGPPVTSPRIKLDDGRYLAYRESGVDRANANYKIIVVHGFNSSKDVEFPIPKDLIEELGIYFLFYDRAGYGESDPHPSRTVKSEAYDIQELADKLKIGPKFYVLGISLGAYSVYSCLKYIPHRLAGAVLVVPFVNYWWTKVPQDKLSKALELMPRKDQWTFRVAHYVPWLLYWWLTQKLFPSSSMITGNNALCSDKDLVIIKKKMENPAPGMVMS
;
A
#
# COMPACT_ATOMS: atom_id res chain seq x y z
N MET A 1 -99.02 6.93 41.63
CA MET A 1 -99.47 7.97 42.58
C MET A 1 -98.26 8.83 42.86
N ASP A 2 -98.24 10.14 42.69
CA ASP A 2 -99.20 11.08 42.15
C ASP A 2 -98.39 12.36 41.91
N PHE A 3 -98.60 12.99 40.75
CA PHE A 3 -98.05 14.26 40.34
C PHE A 3 -99.17 15.29 40.48
N SER A 4 -99.01 16.29 41.35
CA SER A 4 -99.71 17.58 41.31
C SER A 4 -99.23 18.40 42.54
N SER A 5 -98.99 19.71 42.51
CA SER A 5 -99.44 20.81 41.66
C SER A 5 -98.74 22.12 42.08
N ILE A 6 -99.01 23.22 41.34
CA ILE A 6 -98.86 24.67 41.69
C ILE A 6 -97.53 25.32 41.23
N ASN A 7 -97.43 26.45 40.52
CA ASN A 7 -98.37 27.37 39.84
C ASN A 7 -97.61 28.17 38.76
N MET A 8 -98.37 28.82 37.86
CA MET A 8 -97.95 29.61 36.71
C MET A 8 -97.69 31.10 37.04
N ARG A 9 -96.79 31.71 36.23
CA ARG A 9 -96.67 33.15 35.84
C ARG A 9 -95.90 34.13 36.73
N SER A 10 -94.78 34.60 36.20
CA SER A 10 -94.47 36.04 36.10
C SER A 10 -93.60 36.33 34.87
N LEU A 11 -94.12 37.16 33.96
CA LEU A 11 -93.46 37.73 32.79
C LEU A 11 -92.49 38.84 33.21
N VAL A 12 -91.25 38.81 32.73
CA VAL A 12 -90.36 39.99 32.64
C VAL A 12 -89.57 39.90 31.33
N SER A 13 -89.69 40.94 30.51
CA SER A 13 -88.98 41.20 29.25
C SER A 13 -87.46 41.43 29.45
N PRO A 14 -86.59 41.08 28.48
CA PRO A 14 -85.14 41.20 28.65
C PRO A 14 -84.62 42.62 28.40
N SER A 15 -83.63 43.04 29.19
CA SER A 15 -82.92 44.32 29.11
C SER A 15 -81.69 44.25 28.16
N PRO A 16 -81.23 45.40 27.61
CA PRO A 16 -80.19 45.44 26.58
C PRO A 16 -78.79 45.46 27.20
N THR A 17 -78.33 44.31 27.70
CA THR A 17 -76.93 44.17 28.19
C THR A 17 -76.19 42.98 27.58
N SER A 18 -76.82 42.18 26.72
CA SER A 18 -76.23 40.93 26.22
C SER A 18 -75.30 41.07 25.01
N VAL A 19 -75.30 42.21 24.30
CA VAL A 19 -74.55 42.34 23.05
C VAL A 19 -73.05 42.54 23.33
N SER A 20 -72.67 43.33 24.35
CA SER A 20 -71.26 43.58 24.70
C SER A 20 -70.53 42.33 25.21
N SER A 21 -71.20 41.53 26.06
CA SER A 21 -70.62 40.30 26.60
C SER A 21 -70.47 39.21 25.54
N PHE A 22 -71.38 39.13 24.55
CA PHE A 22 -71.27 38.15 23.46
C PHE A 22 -70.06 38.41 22.56
N PHE A 23 -69.80 39.68 22.22
CA PHE A 23 -68.61 40.06 21.46
C PHE A 23 -67.32 39.80 22.23
N PHE A 24 -67.32 40.00 23.55
CA PHE A 24 -66.15 39.73 24.39
C PHE A 24 -65.79 38.24 24.48
N PHE A 25 -66.80 37.36 24.64
CA PHE A 25 -66.58 35.90 24.66
C PHE A 25 -66.15 35.35 23.30
N PHE A 26 -66.72 35.87 22.20
CA PHE A 26 -66.27 35.52 20.85
C PHE A 26 -64.83 36.00 20.59
N TYR A 27 -64.48 37.20 21.03
CA TYR A 27 -63.13 37.74 20.89
C TYR A 27 -62.10 36.94 21.68
N LEU A 28 -62.43 36.52 22.92
CA LEU A 28 -61.55 35.67 23.73
C LEU A 28 -61.41 34.25 23.16
N SER A 29 -62.49 33.63 22.67
CA SER A 29 -62.41 32.33 21.98
C SER A 29 -61.61 32.42 20.68
N PHE A 30 -61.82 33.47 19.90
CA PHE A 30 -61.05 33.72 18.68
C PHE A 30 -59.57 33.92 18.99
N LEU A 31 -59.22 34.66 20.04
CA LEU A 31 -57.83 34.81 20.49
C LEU A 31 -57.22 33.52 21.03
N SER A 32 -57.99 32.66 21.70
CA SER A 32 -57.50 31.35 22.16
C SER A 32 -57.28 30.39 21.00
N ASP A 33 -58.19 30.36 20.02
CA ASP A 33 -58.06 29.53 18.81
C ASP A 33 -56.91 30.01 17.94
N LEU A 34 -56.71 31.33 17.82
CA LEU A 34 -55.56 31.91 17.13
C LEU A 34 -54.24 31.53 17.84
N LYS A 35 -54.17 31.68 19.18
CA LYS A 35 -52.98 31.27 19.97
C LYS A 35 -52.71 29.77 19.87
N PHE A 36 -53.75 28.93 19.89
CA PHE A 36 -53.62 27.49 19.75
C PHE A 36 -53.15 27.09 18.35
N GLY A 37 -53.70 27.71 17.29
CA GLY A 37 -53.24 27.56 15.92
C GLY A 37 -51.76 27.94 15.73
N PHE A 38 -51.33 29.06 16.33
CA PHE A 38 -49.92 29.47 16.34
C PHE A 38 -49.01 28.46 17.07
N LEU A 39 -49.45 27.89 18.20
CA LEU A 39 -48.70 26.87 18.95
C LEU A 39 -48.57 25.54 18.20
N VAL A 40 -49.65 25.08 17.54
CA VAL A 40 -49.64 23.87 16.70
C VAL A 40 -48.76 24.07 15.46
N GLN A 41 -48.83 25.24 14.82
CA GLN A 41 -47.98 25.57 13.69
C GLN A 41 -46.49 25.69 14.09
N TYR A 42 -46.20 26.26 15.26
CA TYR A 42 -44.85 26.37 15.80
C TYR A 42 -44.25 25.01 16.19
N THR A 43 -45.03 24.14 16.84
CA THR A 43 -44.58 22.76 17.18
C THR A 43 -44.38 21.90 15.93
N ASN A 44 -45.26 22.00 14.93
CA ASN A 44 -45.06 21.36 13.62
C ASN A 44 -43.80 21.88 12.93
N LEU A 45 -43.57 23.20 12.92
CA LEU A 45 -42.36 23.80 12.35
C LEU A 45 -41.08 23.32 13.06
N LEU A 46 -41.09 23.24 14.39
CA LEU A 46 -39.96 22.70 15.16
C LEU A 46 -39.72 21.21 14.88
N SER A 47 -40.79 20.42 14.69
CA SER A 47 -40.67 19.00 14.36
C SER A 47 -40.10 18.76 12.96
N VAL A 48 -40.53 19.57 11.97
CA VAL A 48 -40.03 19.55 10.59
C VAL A 48 -38.58 20.03 10.55
N LEU A 49 -38.24 21.09 11.29
CA LEU A 49 -36.87 21.57 11.44
C LEU A 49 -35.99 20.51 12.12
N GLY A 50 -36.49 19.82 13.15
CA GLY A 50 -35.80 18.73 13.81
C GLY A 50 -35.55 17.53 12.89
N LEU A 51 -36.53 17.15 12.06
CA LEU A 51 -36.38 16.10 11.04
C LEU A 51 -35.36 16.52 9.98
N TYR A 52 -35.42 17.76 9.50
CA TYR A 52 -34.47 18.32 8.54
C TYR A 52 -33.03 18.30 9.10
N ILE A 53 -32.83 18.74 10.36
CA ILE A 53 -31.53 18.68 11.03
C ILE A 53 -31.03 17.23 11.13
N ARG A 54 -31.89 16.25 11.47
CA ARG A 54 -31.50 14.83 11.53
C ARG A 54 -31.09 14.29 10.15
N ILE A 55 -31.83 14.60 9.10
CA ILE A 55 -31.50 14.20 7.72
C ILE A 55 -30.17 14.84 7.28
N MET A 56 -29.98 16.12 7.59
CA MET A 56 -28.74 16.85 7.29
C MET A 56 -27.56 16.24 8.05
N MET A 57 -27.69 15.96 9.35
CA MET A 57 -26.65 15.30 10.15
C MET A 57 -26.32 13.90 9.61
N PHE A 58 -27.32 13.10 9.25
CA PHE A 58 -27.13 11.80 8.64
C PHE A 58 -26.36 11.91 7.31
N SER A 59 -26.76 12.85 6.46
CA SER A 59 -26.09 13.10 5.18
C SER A 59 -24.63 13.53 5.36
N VAL A 60 -24.35 14.38 6.35
CA VAL A 60 -22.97 14.78 6.72
C VAL A 60 -22.17 13.57 7.23
N MET A 61 -22.74 12.73 8.11
CA MET A 61 -22.07 11.52 8.58
C MET A 61 -21.74 10.56 7.44
N VAL A 62 -22.68 10.35 6.51
CA VAL A 62 -22.45 9.53 5.30
C VAL A 62 -21.34 10.13 4.44
N ALA A 63 -21.35 11.44 4.21
CA ALA A 63 -20.31 12.12 3.43
C ALA A 63 -18.92 11.97 4.09
N ILE A 64 -18.83 12.16 5.41
CA ILE A 64 -17.59 11.95 6.17
C ILE A 64 -17.12 10.49 6.04
N LEU A 65 -18.02 9.52 6.17
CA LEU A 65 -17.70 8.11 6.04
C LEU A 65 -17.17 7.78 4.63
N VAL A 66 -17.81 8.29 3.57
CA VAL A 66 -17.36 8.11 2.19
C VAL A 66 -15.98 8.73 1.97
N CYS A 67 -15.75 9.94 2.48
CA CYS A 67 -14.44 10.59 2.43
C CYS A 67 -13.37 9.79 3.17
N LEU A 68 -13.70 9.24 4.35
CA LEU A 68 -12.80 8.42 5.14
C LEU A 68 -12.44 7.11 4.42
N ILE A 69 -13.44 6.42 3.86
CA ILE A 69 -13.24 5.21 3.04
C ILE A 69 -12.37 5.55 1.82
N GLY A 70 -12.65 6.66 1.14
CA GLY A 70 -11.86 7.12 0.00
C GLY A 70 -10.40 7.43 0.38
N TYR A 71 -10.17 8.06 1.53
CA TYR A 71 -8.84 8.33 2.06
C TYR A 71 -8.09 7.04 2.39
N ILE A 72 -8.73 6.11 3.10
CA ILE A 72 -8.15 4.80 3.46
C ILE A 72 -7.80 4.01 2.19
N TYR A 73 -8.72 3.95 1.23
CA TYR A 73 -8.50 3.27 -0.05
C TYR A 73 -7.30 3.83 -0.82
N ARG A 74 -7.17 5.17 -0.86
CA ARG A 74 -5.99 5.82 -1.46
C ARG A 74 -4.71 5.51 -0.71
N SER A 75 -4.75 5.45 0.62
CA SER A 75 -3.57 5.14 1.44
C SER A 75 -3.01 3.74 1.21
N PHE A 76 -3.83 2.81 0.70
CA PHE A 76 -3.42 1.44 0.39
C PHE A 76 -2.76 1.29 -0.98
N LYS A 77 -2.91 2.28 -1.87
CA LYS A 77 -2.35 2.21 -3.22
C LYS A 77 -1.00 2.93 -3.31
N PRO A 78 0.02 2.29 -3.90
CA PRO A 78 1.24 3.00 -4.22
C PRO A 78 0.96 4.13 -5.23
N PRO A 79 1.77 5.20 -5.23
CA PRO A 79 1.69 6.22 -6.26
C PRO A 79 1.98 5.59 -7.64
N PRO A 80 1.45 6.18 -8.72
CA PRO A 80 1.81 5.75 -10.07
C PRO A 80 3.33 5.75 -10.26
N PRO A 81 3.89 4.70 -10.89
CA PRO A 81 5.32 4.60 -11.12
C PRO A 81 5.80 5.73 -12.05
N ARG A 82 6.99 6.26 -11.77
CA ARG A 82 7.66 7.27 -12.59
C ARG A 82 8.50 6.59 -13.65
N ILE A 83 7.92 6.39 -14.83
CA ILE A 83 8.60 5.69 -15.94
C ILE A 83 9.74 6.56 -16.48
N CYS A 84 10.92 5.99 -16.68
CA CYS A 84 12.06 6.73 -17.24
C CYS A 84 11.91 6.91 -18.76
N GLY A 85 12.17 8.13 -19.24
CA GLY A 85 12.16 8.47 -20.67
C GLY A 85 10.79 8.86 -21.26
N VAL A 86 9.73 8.96 -20.45
CA VAL A 86 8.44 9.54 -20.87
C VAL A 86 8.37 11.05 -20.54
N PRO A 87 7.47 11.84 -21.14
CA PRO A 87 7.30 13.25 -20.78
C PRO A 87 7.06 13.41 -19.27
N ASN A 88 7.82 14.31 -18.62
CA ASN A 88 7.84 14.53 -17.17
C ASN A 88 8.33 13.34 -16.31
N GLY A 89 8.89 12.29 -16.94
CA GLY A 89 9.57 11.19 -16.26
C GLY A 89 11.05 11.47 -16.01
N PRO A 90 11.73 10.69 -15.16
CA PRO A 90 13.18 10.76 -15.00
C PRO A 90 13.90 10.48 -16.32
N PRO A 91 15.11 11.04 -16.54
CA PRO A 91 15.89 10.76 -17.73
C PRO A 91 16.38 9.30 -17.73
N VAL A 92 16.65 8.79 -18.93
CA VAL A 92 17.31 7.50 -19.10
C VAL A 92 18.80 7.76 -19.11
N THR A 93 19.54 7.10 -18.23
CA THR A 93 21.00 7.24 -18.09
C THR A 93 21.75 5.95 -18.35
N SER A 94 21.06 4.81 -18.35
CA SER A 94 21.66 3.50 -18.55
C SER A 94 21.15 2.81 -19.83
N PRO A 95 21.92 1.87 -20.41
CA PRO A 95 21.41 0.98 -21.44
C PRO A 95 20.15 0.24 -20.96
N ARG A 96 19.17 0.11 -21.86
CA ARG A 96 17.93 -0.63 -21.61
C ARG A 96 17.59 -1.52 -22.78
N ILE A 97 17.01 -2.68 -22.49
CA ILE A 97 16.49 -3.61 -23.49
C ILE A 97 14.97 -3.62 -23.43
N LYS A 98 14.31 -3.63 -24.59
CA LYS A 98 12.86 -3.75 -24.68
C LYS A 98 12.46 -5.23 -24.70
N LEU A 99 11.56 -5.60 -23.81
CA LEU A 99 10.92 -6.92 -23.76
C LEU A 99 9.76 -7.00 -24.76
N ASP A 100 9.29 -8.21 -25.02
CA ASP A 100 8.23 -8.53 -25.98
C ASP A 100 6.88 -7.95 -25.55
N ASP A 101 6.66 -7.77 -24.24
CA ASP A 101 5.48 -7.09 -23.69
C ASP A 101 5.58 -5.56 -23.74
N GLY A 102 6.69 -5.03 -24.25
CA GLY A 102 6.93 -3.61 -24.45
C GLY A 102 7.65 -2.90 -23.31
N ARG A 103 7.80 -3.53 -22.13
CA ARG A 103 8.55 -2.97 -21.00
C ARG A 103 10.04 -2.88 -21.31
N TYR A 104 10.73 -1.93 -20.69
CA TYR A 104 12.18 -1.84 -20.69
C TYR A 104 12.79 -2.42 -19.42
N LEU A 105 13.89 -3.19 -19.56
CA LEU A 105 14.80 -3.51 -18.45
C LEU A 105 16.12 -2.78 -18.62
N ALA A 106 16.50 -1.99 -17.62
CA ALA A 106 17.80 -1.34 -17.56
C ALA A 106 18.88 -2.31 -17.09
N TYR A 107 20.07 -2.22 -17.68
CA TYR A 107 21.16 -3.13 -17.38
C TYR A 107 22.53 -2.45 -17.44
N ARG A 108 23.52 -3.13 -16.86
CA ARG A 108 24.93 -2.74 -16.84
C ARG A 108 25.78 -4.00 -17.02
N GLU A 109 26.76 -3.91 -17.91
CA GLU A 109 27.73 -4.98 -18.16
C GLU A 109 29.05 -4.67 -17.43
N SER A 110 29.75 -5.71 -16.98
CA SER A 110 31.06 -5.59 -16.33
C SER A 110 31.87 -6.87 -16.44
N GLY A 111 33.18 -6.80 -16.18
CA GLY A 111 34.11 -7.93 -16.34
C GLY A 111 34.68 -8.02 -17.75
N VAL A 112 35.05 -9.23 -18.18
CA VAL A 112 35.63 -9.45 -19.51
C VAL A 112 34.57 -9.34 -20.61
N ASP A 113 35.02 -9.21 -21.86
CA ASP A 113 34.13 -9.20 -23.02
C ASP A 113 33.25 -10.45 -23.08
N ARG A 114 31.95 -10.24 -23.31
CA ARG A 114 30.94 -11.32 -23.40
C ARG A 114 31.31 -12.41 -24.41
N ALA A 115 32.01 -12.07 -25.49
CA ALA A 115 32.43 -13.03 -26.51
C ALA A 115 33.53 -13.98 -26.01
N ASN A 116 34.36 -13.54 -25.07
CA ASN A 116 35.54 -14.24 -24.56
C ASN A 116 35.33 -14.79 -23.14
N ALA A 117 34.14 -14.59 -22.55
CA ALA A 117 33.85 -14.99 -21.19
C ALA A 117 33.66 -16.51 -21.05
N ASN A 118 34.37 -17.10 -20.09
CA ASN A 118 34.16 -18.48 -19.64
C ASN A 118 32.86 -18.60 -18.83
N TYR A 119 32.58 -17.60 -17.99
CA TYR A 119 31.42 -17.56 -17.11
C TYR A 119 30.59 -16.31 -17.38
N LYS A 120 29.32 -16.50 -17.67
CA LYS A 120 28.36 -15.40 -17.88
C LYS A 120 27.33 -15.42 -16.77
N ILE A 121 27.38 -14.41 -15.92
CA ILE A 121 26.64 -14.36 -14.66
C ILE A 121 25.64 -13.20 -14.71
N ILE A 122 24.35 -13.53 -14.65
CA ILE A 122 23.28 -12.55 -14.46
C ILE A 122 23.10 -12.32 -12.97
N VAL A 123 23.23 -11.06 -12.54
CA VAL A 123 23.19 -10.66 -11.14
C VAL A 123 21.85 -10.00 -10.82
N VAL A 124 21.16 -10.56 -9.83
CA VAL A 124 19.88 -10.07 -9.31
C VAL A 124 20.11 -9.34 -7.99
N HIS A 125 19.91 -8.03 -7.99
CA HIS A 125 20.10 -7.18 -6.80
C HIS A 125 19.04 -7.41 -5.71
N GLY A 126 19.38 -7.05 -4.47
CA GLY A 126 18.53 -7.17 -3.30
C GLY A 126 17.49 -6.06 -3.14
N PHE A 127 16.94 -5.94 -1.92
CA PHE A 127 16.06 -4.85 -1.52
C PHE A 127 16.82 -3.52 -1.47
N ASN A 128 16.16 -2.42 -1.84
CA ASN A 128 16.73 -1.07 -1.88
C ASN A 128 18.11 -0.98 -2.59
N SER A 129 18.22 -1.64 -3.74
CA SER A 129 19.43 -1.73 -4.55
C SER A 129 19.06 -1.65 -6.03
N SER A 130 20.06 -1.69 -6.91
CA SER A 130 19.93 -1.57 -8.36
C SER A 130 20.99 -2.44 -9.05
N LYS A 131 21.03 -2.38 -10.38
CA LYS A 131 22.12 -2.90 -11.23
C LYS A 131 23.51 -2.33 -10.89
N ASP A 132 23.57 -1.27 -10.09
CA ASP A 132 24.80 -0.58 -9.69
C ASP A 132 25.42 -1.19 -8.43
N VAL A 133 24.92 -2.34 -7.97
CA VAL A 133 25.58 -3.12 -6.92
C VAL A 133 27.00 -3.51 -7.36
N GLU A 134 27.96 -3.27 -6.48
CA GLU A 134 29.36 -3.61 -6.68
C GLU A 134 29.75 -4.86 -5.88
N PHE A 135 30.61 -5.68 -6.46
CA PHE A 135 31.27 -6.77 -5.75
C PHE A 135 32.72 -6.40 -5.46
N PRO A 136 33.21 -6.65 -4.23
CA PRO A 136 34.61 -6.46 -3.89
C PRO A 136 35.45 -7.63 -4.42
N ILE A 137 35.37 -7.91 -5.72
CA ILE A 137 36.16 -8.94 -6.40
C ILE A 137 37.32 -8.24 -7.12
N PRO A 138 38.58 -8.65 -6.86
CA PRO A 138 39.74 -8.11 -7.56
C PRO A 138 39.61 -8.25 -9.09
N LYS A 139 40.01 -7.23 -9.85
CA LYS A 139 39.84 -7.21 -11.31
C LYS A 139 40.67 -8.28 -12.00
N ASP A 140 41.89 -8.50 -11.52
CA ASP A 140 42.81 -9.57 -11.93
C ASP A 140 42.14 -10.94 -11.82
N LEU A 141 41.40 -11.21 -10.74
CA LEU A 141 40.67 -12.48 -10.59
C LEU A 141 39.49 -12.61 -11.58
N ILE A 142 38.79 -11.51 -11.86
CA ILE A 142 37.69 -11.49 -12.86
C ILE A 142 38.25 -11.81 -14.25
N GLU A 143 39.42 -11.23 -14.59
CA GLU A 143 40.11 -11.44 -15.86
C GLU A 143 40.69 -12.85 -15.98
N GLU A 144 41.39 -13.33 -14.94
CA GLU A 144 41.96 -14.68 -14.89
C GLU A 144 40.89 -15.77 -15.10
N LEU A 145 39.75 -15.62 -14.44
CA LEU A 145 38.64 -16.57 -14.57
C LEU A 145 37.78 -16.35 -15.83
N GLY A 146 37.94 -15.21 -16.52
CA GLY A 146 37.14 -14.85 -17.68
C GLY A 146 35.66 -14.66 -17.33
N ILE A 147 35.35 -13.89 -16.28
CA ILE A 147 33.98 -13.68 -15.80
C ILE A 147 33.37 -12.43 -16.45
N TYR A 148 32.20 -12.60 -17.03
CA TYR A 148 31.32 -11.53 -17.48
C TYR A 148 30.11 -11.44 -16.55
N PHE A 149 29.80 -10.23 -16.09
CA PHE A 149 28.64 -9.92 -15.28
C PHE A 149 27.64 -9.09 -16.07
N LEU A 150 26.37 -9.50 -16.00
CA LEU A 150 25.22 -8.71 -16.41
C LEU A 150 24.39 -8.36 -15.19
N PHE A 151 24.41 -7.11 -14.80
CA PHE A 151 23.53 -6.57 -13.76
C PHE A 151 22.31 -5.96 -14.42
N TYR A 152 21.13 -6.11 -13.82
CA TYR A 152 19.92 -5.46 -14.33
C TYR A 152 19.05 -4.95 -13.20
N ASP A 153 18.30 -3.89 -13.48
CA ASP A 153 17.28 -3.38 -12.57
C ASP A 153 16.03 -4.27 -12.71
N ARG A 154 15.58 -4.88 -11.60
CA ARG A 154 14.33 -5.66 -11.60
C ARG A 154 13.14 -4.79 -11.98
N ALA A 155 12.06 -5.38 -12.48
CA ALA A 155 10.86 -4.64 -12.87
C ALA A 155 10.36 -3.72 -11.73
N GLY A 156 10.27 -2.42 -12.02
CA GLY A 156 9.91 -1.37 -11.07
C GLY A 156 11.05 -0.84 -10.18
N TYR A 157 12.30 -1.22 -10.44
CA TYR A 157 13.50 -0.66 -9.82
C TYR A 157 14.30 0.18 -10.81
N GLY A 158 15.07 1.15 -10.29
CA GLY A 158 16.00 1.96 -11.07
C GLY A 158 15.36 2.53 -12.32
N GLU A 159 15.91 2.18 -13.48
CA GLU A 159 15.43 2.65 -14.79
C GLU A 159 14.59 1.61 -15.56
N SER A 160 14.25 0.49 -14.92
CA SER A 160 13.38 -0.55 -15.48
C SER A 160 11.90 -0.21 -15.30
N ASP A 161 11.11 -0.53 -16.31
CA ASP A 161 9.68 -0.33 -16.28
C ASP A 161 9.01 -1.22 -15.21
N PRO A 162 7.92 -0.72 -14.58
CA PRO A 162 7.13 -1.50 -13.65
C PRO A 162 6.40 -2.64 -14.38
N HIS A 163 6.19 -3.75 -13.67
CA HIS A 163 5.31 -4.82 -14.11
C HIS A 163 4.16 -4.96 -13.11
N PRO A 164 2.98 -4.33 -13.34
CA PRO A 164 1.88 -4.31 -12.37
C PRO A 164 1.34 -5.71 -12.02
N SER A 165 1.39 -6.63 -12.97
CA SER A 165 0.99 -8.04 -12.84
C SER A 165 2.18 -8.97 -12.57
N ARG A 166 3.29 -8.46 -12.00
CA ARG A 166 4.49 -9.25 -11.72
C ARG A 166 4.15 -10.47 -10.88
N THR A 167 4.68 -11.61 -11.30
CA THR A 167 4.66 -12.86 -10.53
C THR A 167 6.08 -13.36 -10.36
N VAL A 168 6.28 -14.33 -9.46
CA VAL A 168 7.55 -15.04 -9.38
C VAL A 168 7.91 -15.63 -10.76
N LYS A 169 6.94 -16.23 -11.46
CA LYS A 169 7.13 -16.84 -12.79
C LYS A 169 7.57 -15.82 -13.85
N SER A 170 6.90 -14.68 -13.94
CA SER A 170 7.25 -13.66 -14.95
C SER A 170 8.67 -13.15 -14.77
N GLU A 171 9.17 -13.08 -13.53
CA GLU A 171 10.54 -12.63 -13.28
C GLU A 171 11.61 -13.59 -13.81
N ALA A 172 11.35 -14.91 -13.84
CA ALA A 172 12.25 -15.85 -14.51
C ALA A 172 12.25 -15.64 -16.03
N TYR A 173 11.10 -15.32 -16.61
CA TYR A 173 11.01 -15.04 -18.05
C TYR A 173 11.62 -13.69 -18.43
N ASP A 174 11.50 -12.67 -17.58
CA ASP A 174 12.23 -11.41 -17.74
C ASP A 174 13.74 -11.66 -17.82
N ILE A 175 14.29 -12.52 -16.94
CA ILE A 175 15.72 -12.90 -16.95
C ILE A 175 16.07 -13.70 -18.23
N GLN A 176 15.21 -14.65 -18.61
CA GLN A 176 15.43 -15.44 -19.83
C GLN A 176 15.45 -14.54 -21.08
N GLU A 177 14.48 -13.65 -21.19
CA GLU A 177 14.32 -12.77 -22.33
C GLU A 177 15.45 -11.74 -22.39
N LEU A 178 15.83 -11.16 -21.24
CA LEU A 178 17.03 -10.34 -21.12
C LEU A 178 18.27 -11.07 -21.66
N ALA A 179 18.44 -12.34 -21.28
CA ALA A 179 19.56 -13.16 -21.75
C ALA A 179 19.51 -13.44 -23.26
N ASP A 180 18.31 -13.68 -23.80
CA ASP A 180 18.09 -13.95 -25.23
C ASP A 180 18.34 -12.72 -26.09
N LYS A 181 17.76 -11.57 -25.72
CA LYS A 181 17.90 -10.30 -26.45
C LYS A 181 19.34 -9.80 -26.44
N LEU A 182 20.06 -9.97 -25.31
CA LEU A 182 21.48 -9.63 -25.21
C LEU A 182 22.42 -10.74 -25.71
N LYS A 183 21.87 -11.86 -26.20
CA LYS A 183 22.65 -12.99 -26.75
C LYS A 183 23.72 -13.49 -25.78
N ILE A 184 23.36 -13.63 -24.51
CA ILE A 184 24.25 -14.12 -23.44
C ILE A 184 24.67 -15.56 -23.75
N GLY A 185 23.75 -16.36 -24.28
CA GLY A 185 24.01 -17.72 -24.74
C GLY A 185 22.89 -18.68 -24.34
N PRO A 186 23.01 -19.96 -24.72
CA PRO A 186 21.99 -20.97 -24.42
C PRO A 186 21.86 -21.23 -22.92
N LYS A 187 22.97 -21.14 -22.17
CA LYS A 187 23.00 -21.26 -20.71
C LYS A 187 23.83 -20.16 -20.07
N PHE A 188 23.42 -19.75 -18.87
CA PHE A 188 24.10 -18.73 -18.06
C PHE A 188 23.99 -19.07 -16.57
N TYR A 189 24.83 -18.43 -15.75
CA TYR A 189 24.73 -18.50 -14.30
C TYR A 189 23.81 -17.39 -13.81
N VAL A 190 23.05 -17.65 -12.75
CA VAL A 190 22.26 -16.62 -12.07
C VAL A 190 22.71 -16.50 -10.62
N LEU A 191 22.95 -15.27 -10.17
CA LEU A 191 23.38 -14.95 -8.81
C LEU A 191 22.35 -14.00 -8.18
N GLY A 192 21.75 -14.41 -7.06
CA GLY A 192 20.78 -13.61 -6.32
C GLY A 192 21.33 -13.18 -4.97
N ILE A 193 21.25 -11.88 -4.68
CA ILE A 193 21.71 -11.29 -3.42
C ILE A 193 20.50 -10.96 -2.55
N SER A 194 20.46 -11.46 -1.31
CA SER A 194 19.40 -11.14 -0.35
C SER A 194 18.01 -11.40 -0.94
N LEU A 195 17.18 -10.37 -1.11
CA LEU A 195 15.87 -10.47 -1.75
C LEU A 195 15.96 -10.98 -3.20
N GLY A 196 17.03 -10.70 -3.94
CA GLY A 196 17.24 -11.21 -5.30
C GLY A 196 17.30 -12.75 -5.39
N ALA A 197 17.47 -13.45 -4.26
CA ALA A 197 17.39 -14.90 -4.19
C ALA A 197 16.04 -15.46 -4.65
N TYR A 198 14.91 -14.74 -4.48
CA TYR A 198 13.62 -15.26 -4.95
C TYR A 198 13.58 -15.41 -6.47
N SER A 199 14.28 -14.54 -7.21
CA SER A 199 14.38 -14.62 -8.67
C SER A 199 15.23 -15.82 -9.08
N VAL A 200 16.27 -16.17 -8.32
CA VAL A 200 17.03 -17.42 -8.52
C VAL A 200 16.16 -18.67 -8.32
N TYR A 201 15.39 -18.73 -7.23
CA TYR A 201 14.44 -19.83 -7.02
C TYR A 201 13.39 -19.91 -8.15
N SER A 202 12.98 -18.75 -8.67
CA SER A 202 12.11 -18.70 -9.84
C SER A 202 12.76 -19.31 -11.07
N CYS A 203 14.00 -18.93 -11.36
CA CYS A 203 14.73 -19.45 -12.52
C CYS A 203 14.93 -20.97 -12.43
N LEU A 204 15.29 -21.47 -11.24
CA LEU A 204 15.41 -22.91 -10.98
C LEU A 204 14.09 -23.65 -11.25
N LYS A 205 12.94 -23.02 -11.00
CA LYS A 205 11.62 -23.63 -11.21
C LYS A 205 11.15 -23.55 -12.67
N TYR A 206 11.29 -22.41 -13.32
CA TYR A 206 10.62 -22.13 -14.60
C TYR A 206 11.53 -22.16 -15.82
N ILE A 207 12.83 -21.91 -15.65
CA ILE A 207 13.81 -21.92 -16.74
C ILE A 207 15.07 -22.76 -16.42
N PRO A 208 14.97 -23.92 -15.74
CA PRO A 208 16.16 -24.68 -15.33
C PRO A 208 17.05 -25.08 -16.51
N HIS A 209 16.46 -25.29 -17.69
CA HIS A 209 17.18 -25.62 -18.92
C HIS A 209 18.11 -24.50 -19.41
N ARG A 210 17.91 -23.25 -18.96
CA ARG A 210 18.73 -22.07 -19.27
C ARG A 210 19.86 -21.84 -18.26
N LEU A 211 19.91 -22.60 -17.17
CA LEU A 211 20.89 -22.37 -16.12
C LEU A 211 22.11 -23.30 -16.28
N ALA A 212 23.30 -22.71 -16.29
CA ALA A 212 24.57 -23.40 -16.09
C ALA A 212 24.86 -23.58 -14.58
N GLY A 213 24.34 -22.67 -13.74
CA GLY A 213 24.43 -22.74 -12.30
C GLY A 213 23.61 -21.64 -11.62
N ALA A 214 23.43 -21.78 -10.31
CA ALA A 214 22.67 -20.85 -9.49
C ALA A 214 23.44 -20.55 -8.19
N VAL A 215 23.53 -19.27 -7.82
CA VAL A 215 24.25 -18.80 -6.64
C VAL A 215 23.32 -17.97 -5.76
N LEU A 216 23.33 -18.25 -4.46
CA LEU A 216 22.55 -17.57 -3.46
C LEU A 216 23.49 -16.90 -2.47
N VAL A 217 23.49 -15.57 -2.43
CA VAL A 217 24.32 -14.78 -1.50
C VAL A 217 23.40 -14.19 -0.44
N VAL A 218 23.61 -14.60 0.81
CA VAL A 218 22.80 -14.18 1.99
C VAL A 218 21.28 -14.21 1.71
N PRO A 219 20.73 -15.33 1.21
CA PRO A 219 19.39 -15.35 0.63
C PRO A 219 18.29 -15.04 1.63
N PHE A 220 17.30 -14.26 1.17
CA PHE A 220 16.05 -14.15 1.91
C PHE A 220 15.27 -15.47 1.85
N VAL A 221 14.83 -15.97 3.00
CA VAL A 221 14.12 -17.26 3.11
C VAL A 221 12.61 -17.04 3.21
N ASN A 222 11.84 -17.97 2.63
CA ASN A 222 10.39 -17.95 2.76
C ASN A 222 9.97 -18.80 3.98
N TYR A 223 9.42 -18.16 5.00
CA TYR A 223 8.96 -18.80 6.23
C TYR A 223 7.70 -19.67 6.08
N TRP A 224 7.12 -19.76 4.88
CA TRP A 224 5.95 -20.57 4.55
C TRP A 224 6.23 -21.68 3.53
N TRP A 225 7.50 -22.10 3.38
CA TRP A 225 7.81 -23.23 2.50
C TRP A 225 7.21 -24.54 2.98
N THR A 226 6.39 -25.18 2.15
CA THR A 226 5.67 -26.42 2.49
C THR A 226 6.56 -27.65 2.64
N LYS A 227 7.76 -27.66 2.02
CA LYS A 227 8.70 -28.78 2.06
C LYS A 227 9.78 -28.65 3.13
N VAL A 228 9.68 -27.64 4.00
CA VAL A 228 10.58 -27.46 5.15
C VAL A 228 9.74 -27.64 6.42
N PRO A 229 10.29 -28.30 7.47
CA PRO A 229 9.57 -28.46 8.74
C PRO A 229 9.10 -27.11 9.29
N GLN A 230 7.78 -27.01 9.54
CA GLN A 230 7.12 -25.73 9.92
C GLN A 230 7.55 -25.24 11.29
N ASP A 231 7.90 -26.15 12.20
CA ASP A 231 8.49 -25.84 13.51
C ASP A 231 9.79 -25.05 13.37
N LYS A 232 10.65 -25.46 12.42
CA LYS A 232 11.92 -24.78 12.14
C LYS A 232 11.70 -23.39 11.53
N LEU A 233 10.78 -23.27 10.57
CA LEU A 233 10.46 -21.98 9.95
C LEU A 233 9.82 -21.01 10.94
N SER A 234 8.91 -21.50 11.79
CA SER A 234 8.25 -20.70 12.83
C SER A 234 9.27 -20.20 13.84
N LYS A 235 10.15 -21.09 14.32
CA LYS A 235 11.24 -20.70 15.23
C LYS A 235 12.21 -19.72 14.58
N ALA A 236 12.53 -19.88 13.30
CA ALA A 236 13.37 -18.94 12.57
C ALA A 236 12.70 -17.56 12.42
N LEU A 237 11.38 -17.52 12.21
CA LEU A 237 10.62 -16.27 12.18
C LEU A 237 10.59 -15.60 13.56
N GLU A 238 10.47 -16.37 14.64
CA GLU A 238 10.47 -15.86 16.02
C GLU A 238 11.79 -15.18 16.41
N LEU A 239 12.91 -15.56 15.80
CA LEU A 239 14.21 -14.89 16.00
C LEU A 239 14.24 -13.46 15.42
N MET A 240 13.34 -13.12 14.49
CA MET A 240 13.28 -11.78 13.91
C MET A 240 12.61 -10.79 14.89
N PRO A 241 12.96 -9.49 14.84
CA PRO A 241 12.25 -8.45 15.57
C PRO A 241 10.75 -8.51 15.32
N ARG A 242 9.93 -8.27 16.35
CA ARG A 242 8.45 -8.38 16.25
C ARG A 242 7.86 -7.61 15.06
N LYS A 243 8.40 -6.43 14.75
CA LYS A 243 7.98 -5.61 13.59
C LYS A 243 8.20 -6.32 12.25
N ASP A 244 9.31 -7.05 12.09
CA ASP A 244 9.62 -7.79 10.87
C ASP A 244 8.75 -9.03 10.75
N GLN A 245 8.48 -9.71 11.87
CA GLN A 245 7.54 -10.81 11.88
C GLN A 245 6.15 -10.38 11.38
N TRP A 246 5.65 -9.25 11.88
CA TRP A 246 4.38 -8.68 11.40
C TRP A 246 4.45 -8.25 9.94
N THR A 247 5.52 -7.59 9.52
CA THR A 247 5.74 -7.23 8.11
C THR A 247 5.66 -8.45 7.20
N PHE A 248 6.32 -9.56 7.56
CA PHE A 248 6.28 -10.77 6.75
C PHE A 248 4.89 -11.41 6.76
N ARG A 249 4.18 -11.41 7.89
CA ARG A 249 2.79 -11.88 7.96
C ARG A 249 1.87 -11.05 7.07
N VAL A 250 2.01 -9.72 7.07
CA VAL A 250 1.26 -8.82 6.19
C VAL A 250 1.57 -9.09 4.72
N ALA A 251 2.86 -9.22 4.37
CA ALA A 251 3.29 -9.54 3.02
C ALA A 251 2.75 -10.90 2.54
N HIS A 252 2.60 -11.87 3.44
CA HIS A 252 2.13 -13.21 3.10
C HIS A 252 0.60 -13.31 3.02
N TYR A 253 -0.12 -12.86 4.06
CA TYR A 253 -1.57 -13.08 4.18
C TYR A 253 -2.42 -11.98 3.55
N VAL A 254 -1.93 -10.73 3.55
CA VAL A 254 -2.68 -9.55 3.06
C VAL A 254 -1.77 -8.63 2.24
N PRO A 255 -1.16 -9.13 1.14
CA PRO A 255 -0.15 -8.38 0.38
C PRO A 255 -0.65 -7.06 -0.20
N TRP A 256 -1.96 -6.90 -0.41
CA TRP A 256 -2.56 -5.64 -0.87
C TRP A 256 -2.42 -4.50 0.16
N LEU A 257 -2.20 -4.82 1.44
CA LEU A 257 -1.96 -3.85 2.52
C LEU A 257 -0.46 -3.52 2.68
N LEU A 258 0.43 -4.25 2.00
CA LEU A 258 1.88 -4.15 2.23
C LEU A 258 2.41 -2.74 1.99
N TYR A 259 1.95 -2.05 0.94
CA TYR A 259 2.38 -0.68 0.67
C TYR A 259 2.07 0.26 1.85
N TRP A 260 0.82 0.26 2.32
CA TRP A 260 0.43 1.05 3.48
C TRP A 260 1.23 0.67 4.72
N TRP A 261 1.39 -0.62 4.97
CA TRP A 261 2.16 -1.12 6.11
C TRP A 261 3.60 -0.61 6.11
N LEU A 262 4.26 -0.62 4.95
CA LEU A 262 5.67 -0.19 4.82
C LEU A 262 5.84 1.34 4.86
N THR A 263 4.82 2.10 4.48
CA THR A 263 4.89 3.58 4.35
C THR A 263 4.27 4.37 5.50
N GLN A 264 3.48 3.73 6.37
CA GLN A 264 2.87 4.40 7.52
C GLN A 264 3.93 4.90 8.53
N LYS A 265 3.55 5.93 9.31
CA LYS A 265 4.44 6.61 10.27
C LYS A 265 4.08 6.42 11.75
N LEU A 266 3.00 5.70 12.04
CA LEU A 266 2.49 5.47 13.40
C LEU A 266 3.39 4.55 14.21
N PHE A 267 4.09 3.61 13.58
CA PHE A 267 5.04 2.72 14.23
C PHE A 267 6.10 2.22 13.23
N PRO A 268 7.30 1.82 13.68
CA PRO A 268 8.31 1.25 12.80
C PRO A 268 7.83 -0.07 12.20
N SER A 269 7.54 -0.08 10.90
CA SER A 269 6.97 -1.24 10.21
C SER A 269 8.00 -2.34 10.00
N SER A 270 9.22 -1.99 9.58
CA SER A 270 10.28 -2.95 9.23
C SER A 270 11.66 -2.46 9.67
N SER A 271 12.49 -3.34 10.23
CA SER A 271 13.91 -3.06 10.53
C SER A 271 14.67 -2.64 9.27
N MET A 272 14.41 -3.31 8.14
CA MET A 272 15.05 -3.04 6.85
C MET A 272 14.76 -1.63 6.34
N ILE A 273 13.53 -1.13 6.53
CA ILE A 273 13.14 0.24 6.12
C ILE A 273 13.70 1.27 7.09
N THR A 274 13.63 0.98 8.38
CA THR A 274 14.10 1.91 9.43
C THR A 274 15.63 1.93 9.60
N GLY A 275 16.38 1.15 8.82
CA GLY A 275 17.83 1.00 9.00
C GLY A 275 18.22 0.51 10.39
N ASN A 276 17.35 -0.25 11.06
CA ASN A 276 17.55 -0.63 12.45
C ASN A 276 18.49 -1.84 12.51
N ASN A 277 19.61 -1.66 13.20
CA ASN A 277 20.66 -2.66 13.41
C ASN A 277 20.33 -3.68 14.51
N ALA A 278 19.07 -3.87 14.90
CA ALA A 278 18.66 -4.81 15.95
C ALA A 278 19.06 -6.27 15.68
N LEU A 279 19.38 -6.61 14.43
CA LEU A 279 19.86 -7.92 14.01
C LEU A 279 21.39 -7.99 13.87
N CYS A 280 22.09 -6.85 14.01
CA CYS A 280 23.54 -6.77 13.92
C CYS A 280 24.17 -7.20 15.25
N SER A 281 25.18 -8.05 15.18
CA SER A 281 26.08 -8.29 16.30
C SER A 281 26.97 -7.07 16.57
N ASP A 282 27.63 -7.02 17.73
CA ASP A 282 28.59 -5.95 18.03
C ASP A 282 29.70 -5.85 16.98
N LYS A 283 30.13 -6.99 16.41
CA LYS A 283 31.11 -7.03 15.32
C LYS A 283 30.55 -6.40 14.05
N ASP A 284 29.29 -6.65 13.72
CA ASP A 284 28.64 -6.06 12.56
C ASP A 284 28.53 -4.54 12.72
N LEU A 285 28.21 -4.05 13.92
CA LEU A 285 28.15 -2.62 14.22
C LEU A 285 29.51 -1.93 14.02
N VAL A 286 30.61 -2.57 14.41
CA VAL A 286 31.96 -2.05 14.16
C VAL A 286 32.27 -1.98 12.66
N ILE A 287 31.92 -3.02 11.91
CA ILE A 287 32.13 -3.05 10.44
C ILE A 287 31.28 -1.98 9.75
N ILE A 288 30.00 -1.87 10.12
CA ILE A 288 29.08 -0.86 9.58
C ILE A 288 29.62 0.54 9.86
N LYS A 289 30.06 0.81 11.09
CA LYS A 289 30.67 2.09 11.46
C LYS A 289 31.89 2.41 10.59
N LYS A 290 32.82 1.46 10.43
CA LYS A 290 34.01 1.62 9.59
C LYS A 290 33.67 1.88 8.12
N LYS A 291 32.59 1.26 7.62
CA LYS A 291 32.08 1.45 6.25
C LYS A 291 31.41 2.82 6.08
N MET A 292 30.71 3.31 7.11
CA MET A 292 30.13 4.66 7.10
C MET A 292 31.21 5.74 7.17
N GLU A 293 32.31 5.48 7.87
CA GLU A 293 33.49 6.35 7.92
C GLU A 293 34.27 6.38 6.60
N ASN A 294 34.18 5.31 5.78
CA ASN A 294 34.83 5.19 4.47
C ASN A 294 33.82 4.72 3.40
N PRO A 295 32.87 5.59 3.00
CA PRO A 295 31.87 5.21 2.03
C PRO A 295 32.53 4.92 0.67
N ALA A 296 32.09 3.83 0.03
CA ALA A 296 32.49 3.56 -1.36
C ALA A 296 32.00 4.71 -2.27
N PRO A 297 32.75 5.05 -3.34
CA PRO A 297 32.31 6.05 -4.31
C PRO A 297 30.91 5.72 -4.83
N GLY A 298 29.95 6.65 -4.72
CA GLY A 298 28.58 6.47 -5.22
C GLY A 298 27.54 5.97 -4.21
N MET A 299 27.91 5.74 -2.94
CA MET A 299 26.93 5.43 -1.89
C MET A 299 26.17 6.72 -1.47
N VAL A 300 25.12 7.08 -2.20
CA VAL A 300 24.21 8.14 -1.78
C VAL A 300 23.38 7.62 -0.61
N MET A 301 23.64 8.14 0.58
CA MET A 301 22.81 7.92 1.76
C MET A 301 21.47 8.63 1.53
N SER A 302 20.40 7.87 1.29
CA SER A 302 19.02 8.37 1.24
C SER A 302 18.40 8.42 2.62
#